data_AF-A0A4Q3C4D6-F1
#
_entry.id   AF-A0A4Q3C4D6-F1
#
_cell.length_a   1.000
_cell.length_b   1.000
_cell.length_c   1.000
_cell.angle_alpha   90.00
_cell.angle_beta   90.00
_cell.angle_gamma   90.00
#
_symmetry.space_group_name_H-M   'P 1'
#
loop_
_entity.id
_entity.type
_entity.pdbx_description
1 polymer ?
#
loop_
_entity_poly.entity_id
_entity_poly.type
_entity_poly.pdbx_seq_one_letter_code
_entity_poly.pdbx_strand_id
1 'polypeptide(L)'
;VLFPNGADLKKDAQLGRLNITTTLGDTDGDGDFDALYSLGARSFSVWNGLDGKQVFDSKNELDTKTILANVYDDGRSDDKSVEPEGITIGTIGKKKVAFVGMERADAVAVYDVTDATKPTFLQLLKCGDAPEGVLIIPAKNSPTKKSLLVVSSENDGIIKVYTPNTI
;
A
#
# COMPACT_ATOMS: atom_id res chain seq x y z
N VAL A 1 -17.21 8.31 -25.65
CA VAL A 1 -15.89 8.91 -25.33
C VAL A 1 -15.82 9.50 -23.91
N LEU A 2 -15.58 8.63 -22.93
CA LEU A 2 -15.35 9.02 -21.54
C LEU A 2 -13.93 9.62 -21.31
N PHE A 3 -13.01 9.37 -22.23
CA PHE A 3 -11.62 9.86 -22.21
C PHE A 3 -11.35 10.85 -23.35
N PRO A 4 -11.81 12.11 -23.25
CA PRO A 4 -11.68 13.09 -24.33
C PRO A 4 -10.21 13.46 -24.64
N ASN A 5 -9.29 13.21 -23.72
CA ASN A 5 -7.84 13.41 -23.86
C ASN A 5 -7.07 12.09 -24.04
N GLY A 6 -7.71 11.05 -24.60
CA GLY A 6 -7.11 9.71 -24.74
C GLY A 6 -5.74 9.69 -25.44
N ALA A 7 -5.48 10.59 -26.40
CA ALA A 7 -4.17 10.70 -27.05
C ALA A 7 -3.06 11.13 -26.09
N ASP A 8 -3.36 12.00 -25.12
CA ASP A 8 -2.41 12.41 -24.09
C ASP A 8 -2.22 11.33 -23.03
N LEU A 9 -3.32 10.68 -22.60
CA LEU A 9 -3.26 9.58 -21.64
C LEU A 9 -2.40 8.41 -22.14
N LYS A 10 -2.37 8.17 -23.47
CA LYS A 10 -1.54 7.13 -24.10
C LYS A 10 -0.04 7.43 -24.14
N LYS A 11 0.41 8.61 -23.71
CA LYS A 11 1.85 8.91 -23.60
C LYS A 11 2.46 8.14 -22.43
N ASP A 12 3.69 7.67 -22.59
CA ASP A 12 4.41 6.88 -21.57
C ASP A 12 4.54 7.62 -20.23
N ALA A 13 4.71 8.95 -20.27
CA ALA A 13 4.78 9.79 -19.09
C ALA A 13 3.42 9.96 -18.37
N GLN A 14 2.32 9.41 -18.93
CA GLN A 14 0.96 9.46 -18.39
C GLN A 14 0.50 8.04 -18.04
N LEU A 15 -0.46 7.48 -18.78
CA LEU A 15 -0.97 6.11 -18.60
C LEU A 15 -0.51 5.17 -19.72
N GLY A 16 0.31 5.63 -20.67
CA GLY A 16 0.67 4.86 -21.87
C GLY A 16 1.36 3.53 -21.57
N ARG A 17 2.04 3.45 -20.42
CA ARG A 17 2.66 2.21 -19.95
C ARG A 17 1.72 1.34 -19.12
N LEU A 18 0.66 1.90 -18.52
CA LEU A 18 -0.18 1.19 -17.55
C LEU A 18 -0.83 -0.05 -18.20
N ASN A 19 -0.53 -1.22 -17.63
CA ASN A 19 -1.13 -2.46 -18.07
C ASN A 19 -2.58 -2.56 -17.56
N ILE A 20 -3.52 -2.62 -18.50
CA ILE A 20 -4.95 -2.77 -18.26
C ILE A 20 -5.45 -4.07 -18.89
N THR A 21 -6.48 -4.67 -18.32
CA THR A 21 -7.17 -5.78 -19.00
C THR A 21 -8.00 -5.23 -20.17
N THR A 22 -8.08 -6.01 -21.25
CA THR A 22 -8.93 -5.71 -22.41
C THR A 22 -10.29 -6.40 -22.34
N THR A 23 -10.53 -7.22 -21.32
CA THR A 23 -11.76 -8.01 -21.15
C THR A 23 -12.85 -7.29 -20.36
N LEU A 24 -12.54 -6.13 -19.77
CA LEU A 24 -13.44 -5.29 -18.97
C LEU A 24 -13.29 -3.85 -19.44
N GLY A 25 -14.28 -3.01 -19.16
CA GLY A 25 -14.17 -1.57 -19.34
C GLY A 25 -14.86 -1.01 -20.57
N ASP A 26 -15.27 -1.85 -21.53
CA ASP A 26 -16.22 -1.49 -22.58
C ASP A 26 -17.62 -1.89 -22.11
N THR A 27 -18.38 -0.93 -21.56
CA THR A 27 -19.66 -1.22 -20.87
C THR A 27 -20.84 -1.22 -21.85
N ASP A 28 -20.72 -0.48 -22.96
CA ASP A 28 -21.77 -0.36 -23.97
C ASP A 28 -21.50 -1.13 -25.28
N GLY A 29 -20.32 -1.72 -25.42
CA GLY A 29 -19.95 -2.60 -26.53
C GLY A 29 -19.58 -1.85 -27.81
N ASP A 30 -19.25 -0.56 -27.72
CA ASP A 30 -18.91 0.26 -28.89
C ASP A 30 -17.42 0.14 -29.31
N GLY A 31 -16.62 -0.57 -28.50
CA GLY A 31 -15.20 -0.83 -28.73
C GLY A 31 -14.27 0.26 -28.17
N ASP A 32 -14.79 1.33 -27.59
CA ASP A 32 -14.05 2.24 -26.71
C ASP A 32 -14.12 1.77 -25.23
N PHE A 33 -13.20 2.23 -24.39
CA PHE A 33 -13.22 1.91 -22.96
C PHE A 33 -13.89 3.06 -22.21
N ASP A 34 -14.82 2.72 -21.32
CA ASP A 34 -15.43 3.55 -20.29
C ASP A 34 -14.69 3.47 -18.95
N ALA A 35 -13.94 2.40 -18.69
CA ALA A 35 -13.22 2.25 -17.43
C ALA A 35 -11.91 1.49 -17.65
N LEU A 36 -10.88 1.89 -16.90
CA LEU A 36 -9.57 1.25 -16.92
C LEU A 36 -9.43 0.35 -15.70
N TYR A 37 -9.21 -0.95 -15.94
CA TYR A 37 -9.01 -1.93 -14.89
C TYR A 37 -7.58 -2.46 -14.95
N SER A 38 -6.76 -2.08 -13.97
CA SER A 38 -5.42 -2.63 -13.75
C SER A 38 -5.47 -3.76 -12.72
N LEU A 39 -4.53 -4.71 -12.82
CA LEU A 39 -4.38 -5.77 -11.84
C LEU A 39 -3.39 -5.37 -10.73
N GLY A 40 -3.52 -5.99 -9.56
CA GLY A 40 -2.66 -5.75 -8.39
C GLY A 40 -3.22 -4.68 -7.44
N ALA A 41 -2.87 -4.81 -6.16
CA ALA A 41 -3.18 -3.80 -5.15
C ALA A 41 -2.22 -2.61 -5.29
N ARG A 42 -2.70 -1.39 -5.03
CA ARG A 42 -1.93 -0.14 -5.14
C ARG A 42 -2.12 0.78 -3.94
N SER A 43 -3.11 0.49 -3.11
CA SER A 43 -3.51 1.28 -1.96
C SER A 43 -3.92 0.36 -0.81
N PHE A 44 -4.04 0.94 0.39
CA PHE A 44 -4.91 0.40 1.43
C PHE A 44 -6.14 1.29 1.59
N SER A 45 -7.26 0.68 1.98
CA SER A 45 -8.52 1.38 2.27
C SER A 45 -9.02 1.06 3.67
N VAL A 46 -9.82 1.96 4.21
CA VAL A 46 -10.57 1.76 5.45
C VAL A 46 -12.05 1.69 5.12
N TRP A 47 -12.73 0.69 5.66
CA TRP A 47 -14.15 0.44 5.46
C TRP A 47 -14.87 0.54 6.80
N ASN A 48 -16.05 1.15 6.81
CA ASN A 48 -16.93 1.08 7.97
C ASN A 48 -17.54 -0.32 8.05
N GLY A 49 -17.22 -1.05 9.13
CA GLY A 49 -17.66 -2.42 9.32
C GLY A 49 -19.17 -2.60 9.55
N LEU A 50 -19.93 -1.52 9.78
CA LEU A 50 -21.38 -1.59 9.98
C LEU A 50 -22.17 -1.49 8.67
N ASP A 51 -21.72 -0.65 7.74
CA ASP A 51 -22.46 -0.33 6.51
C ASP A 51 -21.69 -0.65 5.22
N GLY A 52 -20.43 -1.09 5.33
CA GLY A 52 -19.58 -1.43 4.19
C GLY A 52 -19.15 -0.22 3.37
N LYS A 53 -19.34 1.01 3.84
CA LYS A 53 -18.91 2.21 3.14
C LYS A 53 -17.39 2.37 3.23
N GLN A 54 -16.71 2.61 2.10
CA GLN A 54 -15.31 3.04 2.10
C GLN A 54 -15.21 4.43 2.73
N VAL A 55 -14.47 4.57 3.82
CA VAL A 55 -14.29 5.84 4.54
C VAL A 55 -12.96 6.51 4.24
N PHE A 56 -11.97 5.74 3.79
CA PHE A 56 -10.67 6.25 3.36
C PHE A 56 -10.07 5.32 2.31
N ASP A 57 -9.30 5.89 1.39
CA ASP A 57 -8.43 5.17 0.47
C ASP A 57 -7.15 5.99 0.29
N SER A 58 -5.99 5.35 0.42
CA SER A 58 -4.69 6.02 0.33
C SER A 58 -4.31 6.46 -1.08
N LYS A 59 -5.09 6.07 -2.10
CA LYS A 59 -4.84 6.40 -3.51
C LYS A 59 -3.39 6.02 -3.87
N ASN A 60 -2.62 6.97 -4.39
CA ASN A 60 -1.23 6.79 -4.79
C ASN A 60 -0.22 7.27 -3.71
N GLU A 61 -0.66 7.44 -2.46
CA GLU A 61 0.23 7.96 -1.42
C GLU A 61 1.40 7.01 -1.17
N LEU A 62 1.18 5.69 -1.19
CA LEU A 62 2.25 4.70 -0.99
C LEU A 62 3.37 4.87 -2.03
N ASP A 63 3.03 4.91 -3.32
CA ASP A 63 4.00 5.19 -4.41
C ASP A 63 4.73 6.50 -4.19
N THR A 64 3.99 7.57 -3.87
CA THR A 64 4.57 8.90 -3.68
C THR A 64 5.59 8.88 -2.54
N LYS A 65 5.28 8.22 -1.42
CA LYS A 65 6.19 8.13 -0.27
C LYS A 65 7.42 7.29 -0.58
N THR A 66 7.28 6.17 -1.29
CA THR A 66 8.41 5.29 -1.59
C THR A 66 9.35 5.89 -2.63
N ILE A 67 8.82 6.58 -3.65
CA ILE A 67 9.60 7.36 -4.62
C ILE A 67 10.37 8.48 -3.91
N LEU A 68 9.70 9.28 -3.07
CA LEU A 68 10.36 10.36 -2.32
C LEU A 68 11.45 9.86 -1.37
N ALA A 69 11.30 8.65 -0.83
CA ALA A 69 12.28 8.02 0.03
C ALA A 69 13.40 7.29 -0.75
N ASN A 70 13.32 7.23 -2.09
CA ASN A 70 14.24 6.49 -2.95
C ASN A 70 14.40 5.02 -2.52
N VAL A 71 13.26 4.37 -2.25
CA VAL A 71 13.16 2.94 -1.88
C VAL A 71 12.34 2.13 -2.89
N TYR A 72 11.94 2.75 -4.00
CA TYR A 72 11.16 2.12 -5.05
C TYR A 72 11.87 2.33 -6.38
N ASP A 73 12.26 1.23 -7.00
CA ASP A 73 12.79 1.25 -8.36
C ASP A 73 11.63 1.19 -9.36
N ASP A 74 11.54 2.20 -10.23
CA ASP A 74 10.42 2.41 -11.14
C ASP A 74 10.52 1.52 -12.40
N GLY A 75 10.55 0.20 -12.16
CA GLY A 75 10.50 -0.82 -13.21
C GLY A 75 9.10 -1.43 -13.42
N ARG A 76 8.16 -1.20 -12.49
CA ARG A 76 6.86 -1.91 -12.44
C ARG A 76 5.66 -1.04 -12.05
N SER A 77 5.78 0.29 -12.10
CA SER A 77 4.64 1.19 -11.81
C SER A 77 3.46 0.95 -12.74
N ASP A 78 3.77 0.61 -13.99
CA ASP A 78 2.84 0.20 -15.04
C ASP A 78 2.16 -1.14 -14.78
N ASP A 79 2.81 -2.05 -14.04
CA ASP A 79 2.26 -3.36 -13.70
C ASP A 79 1.42 -3.31 -12.43
N LYS A 80 2.10 -3.32 -11.28
CA LYS A 80 1.52 -3.58 -9.96
C LYS A 80 2.00 -2.59 -8.88
N SER A 81 2.79 -1.58 -9.26
CA SER A 81 3.19 -0.48 -8.37
C SER A 81 3.99 -1.00 -7.16
N VAL A 82 3.71 -0.54 -5.94
CA VAL A 82 4.44 -0.89 -4.71
C VAL A 82 4.01 -2.22 -4.10
N GLU A 83 2.95 -2.86 -4.62
CA GLU A 83 2.47 -4.19 -4.22
C GLU A 83 2.21 -4.29 -2.68
N PRO A 84 1.23 -3.55 -2.11
CA PRO A 84 0.86 -3.72 -0.71
C PRO A 84 0.07 -5.04 -0.50
N GLU A 85 0.64 -5.95 0.28
CA GLU A 85 0.09 -7.31 0.49
C GLU A 85 -0.27 -7.55 1.97
N GLY A 86 0.71 -7.39 2.86
CA GLY A 86 0.53 -7.59 4.30
C GLY A 86 0.05 -6.33 5.04
N ILE A 87 -0.96 -6.46 5.91
CA ILE A 87 -1.37 -5.37 6.81
C ILE A 87 -1.66 -5.87 8.23
N THR A 88 -1.20 -5.11 9.23
CA THR A 88 -1.60 -5.32 10.62
C THR A 88 -1.87 -4.00 11.33
N ILE A 89 -2.71 -4.03 12.36
CA ILE A 89 -3.03 -2.86 13.18
C ILE A 89 -2.71 -3.18 14.64
N GLY A 90 -1.96 -2.29 15.29
CA GLY A 90 -1.60 -2.38 16.69
C GLY A 90 -1.94 -1.12 17.46
N THR A 91 -2.01 -1.24 18.78
CA THR A 91 -2.00 -0.05 19.66
C THR A 91 -0.58 0.17 20.14
N ILE A 92 -0.03 1.36 19.86
CA ILE A 92 1.28 1.80 20.33
C ILE A 92 1.08 3.08 21.14
N GLY A 93 1.37 3.01 22.44
CA GLY A 93 0.98 4.09 23.36
C GLY A 93 -0.53 4.29 23.36
N LYS A 94 -0.99 5.49 22.98
CA LYS A 94 -2.42 5.84 22.84
C LYS A 94 -2.92 5.81 21.39
N LYS A 95 -2.05 5.53 20.42
CA LYS A 95 -2.37 5.58 19.00
C LYS A 95 -2.71 4.20 18.47
N LYS A 96 -3.71 4.13 17.58
CA LYS A 96 -3.88 2.97 16.69
C LYS A 96 -2.97 3.17 15.50
N VAL A 97 -2.13 2.19 15.20
CA VAL A 97 -1.11 2.27 14.16
C VAL A 97 -1.30 1.13 13.18
N ALA A 98 -1.41 1.44 11.90
CA ALA A 98 -1.41 0.47 10.82
C ALA A 98 0.01 0.34 10.24
N PHE A 99 0.37 -0.90 9.89
CA PHE A 99 1.62 -1.25 9.24
C PHE A 99 1.27 -1.97 7.95
N VAL A 100 1.66 -1.41 6.81
CA VAL A 100 1.36 -1.91 5.47
C VAL A 100 2.68 -2.36 4.83
N GLY A 101 2.87 -3.67 4.68
CA GLY A 101 4.01 -4.25 3.95
C GLY A 101 3.82 -4.09 2.45
N MET A 102 4.88 -3.70 1.76
CA MET A 102 4.91 -3.43 0.33
C MET A 102 6.02 -4.26 -0.30
N GLU A 103 5.63 -5.31 -1.02
CA GLU A 103 6.52 -6.32 -1.58
C GLU A 103 7.61 -5.66 -2.45
N ARG A 104 7.20 -4.80 -3.39
CA ARG A 104 8.11 -4.19 -4.37
C ARG A 104 9.04 -3.13 -3.80
N ALA A 105 8.64 -2.52 -2.69
CA ALA A 105 9.37 -1.40 -2.09
C ALA A 105 10.33 -1.85 -0.99
N ASP A 106 10.39 -3.15 -0.68
CA ASP A 106 11.16 -3.72 0.44
C ASP A 106 10.97 -2.93 1.73
N ALA A 107 9.71 -2.52 1.97
CA ALA A 107 9.40 -1.56 3.01
C ALA A 107 8.03 -1.79 3.63
N VAL A 108 7.88 -1.28 4.85
CA VAL A 108 6.61 -1.17 5.56
C VAL A 108 6.26 0.30 5.75
N ALA A 109 5.11 0.71 5.23
CA ALA A 109 4.55 2.03 5.51
C ALA A 109 3.79 2.03 6.84
N VAL A 110 4.03 3.04 7.67
CA VAL A 110 3.47 3.14 9.02
C VAL A 110 2.52 4.34 9.08
N TYR A 111 1.29 4.11 9.54
CA TYR A 111 0.24 5.13 9.63
C TYR A 111 -0.35 5.21 11.03
N ASP A 112 -0.57 6.42 11.54
CA ASP A 112 -1.51 6.65 12.63
C ASP A 112 -2.93 6.58 12.07
N VAL A 113 -3.72 5.63 12.55
CA VAL A 113 -5.11 5.37 12.16
C VAL A 113 -6.07 5.54 13.33
N THR A 114 -5.68 6.36 14.32
CA THR A 114 -6.55 6.69 15.46
C THR A 114 -7.83 7.37 14.98
N ASP A 115 -7.73 8.25 13.97
CA ASP A 115 -8.86 8.69 13.16
C ASP A 115 -8.90 7.85 11.87
N ALA A 116 -9.89 6.97 11.79
CA ALA A 116 -10.07 6.04 10.67
C ALA A 116 -10.43 6.74 9.34
N THR A 117 -10.93 7.98 9.40
CA THR A 117 -11.28 8.78 8.21
C THR A 117 -10.10 9.60 7.68
N LYS A 118 -9.07 9.76 8.51
CA LYS A 118 -7.86 10.53 8.18
C LYS A 118 -6.58 9.86 8.70
N PRO A 119 -6.24 8.65 8.20
CA PRO A 119 -4.91 8.08 8.40
C PRO A 119 -3.80 9.09 8.11
N THR A 120 -2.78 9.13 8.98
CA THR A 120 -1.64 10.03 8.84
C THR A 120 -0.36 9.22 8.70
N PHE A 121 0.32 9.37 7.57
CA PHE A 121 1.63 8.73 7.34
C PHE A 121 2.65 9.17 8.39
N LEU A 122 3.35 8.20 8.99
CA LEU A 122 4.37 8.43 10.01
C LEU A 122 5.77 8.25 9.44
N GLN A 123 6.05 7.08 8.84
CA GLN A 123 7.38 6.74 8.31
C GLN A 123 7.33 5.50 7.41
N LEU A 124 8.45 5.26 6.72
CA LEU A 124 8.77 3.99 6.06
C LEU A 124 9.85 3.25 6.85
N LEU A 125 9.69 1.93 6.99
CA LEU A 125 10.67 1.04 7.60
C LEU A 125 11.22 0.08 6.52
N LYS A 126 12.53 0.12 6.26
CA LYS A 126 13.18 -0.80 5.30
C LYS A 126 13.29 -2.21 5.85
N CYS A 127 12.67 -3.19 5.20
CA CYS A 127 12.73 -4.60 5.57
C CYS A 127 13.66 -5.41 4.67
N GLY A 128 13.49 -6.74 4.59
CA GLY A 128 14.15 -7.57 3.59
C GLY A 128 13.38 -7.52 2.26
N ASP A 129 13.86 -8.30 1.31
CA ASP A 129 13.32 -8.43 -0.06
C ASP A 129 11.93 -9.10 -0.05
N ALA A 130 10.94 -8.42 -0.60
CA ALA A 130 9.55 -8.88 -0.72
C ALA A 130 8.88 -9.19 0.64
N PRO A 131 8.53 -8.18 1.47
CA PRO A 131 7.80 -8.40 2.72
C PRO A 131 6.37 -8.91 2.49
N GLU A 132 6.02 -9.99 3.20
CA GLU A 132 4.72 -10.65 3.15
C GLU A 132 4.01 -10.54 4.51
N GLY A 133 4.45 -11.34 5.48
CA GLY A 133 3.91 -11.36 6.82
C GLY A 133 4.28 -10.11 7.62
N VAL A 134 3.26 -9.38 8.09
CA VAL A 134 3.41 -8.24 9.01
C VAL A 134 2.62 -8.53 10.30
N LEU A 135 3.32 -8.57 11.44
CA LEU A 135 2.73 -8.93 12.74
C LEU A 135 3.12 -7.93 13.82
N ILE A 136 2.15 -7.53 14.65
CA ILE A 136 2.42 -6.74 15.86
C ILE A 136 2.27 -7.61 17.12
N ILE A 137 3.31 -7.62 17.95
CA ILE A 137 3.30 -8.20 19.29
C ILE A 137 3.07 -7.07 20.30
N PRO A 138 1.94 -7.06 21.04
CA PRO A 138 1.69 -6.04 22.05
C PRO A 138 2.72 -6.05 23.17
N ALA A 139 3.03 -4.89 23.75
CA ALA A 139 3.97 -4.74 24.86
C ALA A 139 3.78 -5.73 26.03
N LYS A 140 2.52 -6.04 26.38
CA LYS A 140 2.19 -7.01 27.44
C LYS A 140 2.68 -8.43 27.17
N ASN A 141 2.80 -8.81 25.90
CA ASN A 141 3.23 -10.13 25.44
C ASN A 141 4.71 -10.15 25.00
N SER A 142 5.39 -9.00 25.05
CA SER A 142 6.76 -8.84 24.55
C SER A 142 7.79 -8.97 25.68
N PRO A 143 8.93 -9.64 25.44
CA PRO A 143 10.02 -9.74 26.43
C PRO A 143 10.65 -8.39 26.75
N THR A 144 10.57 -7.41 25.83
CA THR A 144 11.17 -6.07 26.02
C THR A 144 10.22 -5.07 26.69
N LYS A 145 8.97 -5.48 26.98
CA LYS A 145 7.88 -4.61 27.46
C LYS A 145 7.56 -3.44 26.53
N LYS A 146 8.03 -3.50 25.29
CA LYS A 146 7.65 -2.61 24.18
C LYS A 146 6.91 -3.41 23.13
N SER A 147 5.98 -2.78 22.42
CA SER A 147 5.38 -3.40 21.24
C SER A 147 6.46 -3.70 20.21
N LEU A 148 6.35 -4.83 19.52
CA LEU A 148 7.30 -5.26 18.48
C LEU A 148 6.57 -5.48 17.17
N LEU A 149 7.06 -4.88 16.09
CA LEU A 149 6.65 -5.21 14.73
C LEU A 149 7.59 -6.29 14.21
N VAL A 150 7.05 -7.39 13.70
CA VAL A 150 7.79 -8.49 13.06
C VAL A 150 7.39 -8.51 11.59
N VAL A 151 8.38 -8.52 10.70
CA VAL A 151 8.19 -8.54 9.25
C VAL A 151 8.98 -9.70 8.68
N SER A 152 8.31 -10.58 7.94
CA SER A 152 8.93 -11.67 7.18
C SER A 152 9.01 -11.32 5.70
N SER A 153 10.16 -11.53 5.09
CA SER A 153 10.39 -11.24 3.67
C SER A 153 10.72 -12.55 2.94
N GLU A 154 9.99 -12.83 1.86
CA GLU A 154 9.95 -14.17 1.27
C GLU A 154 11.16 -14.48 0.39
N ASN A 155 11.70 -13.47 -0.29
CA ASN A 155 12.67 -13.68 -1.35
C ASN A 155 14.09 -13.82 -0.80
N ASP A 156 14.38 -13.16 0.33
CA ASP A 156 15.66 -13.29 1.06
C ASP A 156 15.57 -14.10 2.37
N GLY A 157 14.36 -14.45 2.82
CA GLY A 157 14.12 -15.19 4.05
C GLY A 157 14.42 -14.41 5.35
N ILE A 158 14.57 -13.09 5.28
CA ILE A 158 14.90 -12.25 6.44
C ILE A 158 13.66 -11.97 7.28
N ILE A 159 13.79 -12.20 8.60
CA ILE A 159 12.87 -11.69 9.61
C ILE A 159 13.49 -10.45 10.27
N LYS A 160 12.84 -9.29 10.13
CA LYS A 160 13.22 -8.06 10.85
C LYS A 160 12.23 -7.77 11.97
N VAL A 161 12.76 -7.37 13.13
CA VAL A 161 11.99 -6.98 14.30
C VAL A 161 12.26 -5.53 14.64
N TYR A 162 11.21 -4.72 14.69
CA TYR A 162 11.28 -3.29 15.01
C TYR A 162 10.64 -3.02 16.37
N THR A 163 11.13 -2.00 17.05
CA THR A 163 10.56 -1.48 18.29
C THR A 163 10.37 0.02 18.17
N PRO A 164 9.31 0.61 18.74
CA PRO A 164 9.14 2.05 18.72
C PRO A 164 10.21 2.74 19.60
N ASN A 165 10.83 3.77 19.05
CA ASN A 165 11.69 4.69 19.82
C ASN A 165 10.84 5.64 20.66
N THR A 166 9.82 6.24 20.03
CA THR A 166 8.87 7.20 20.62
C THR A 166 7.53 7.06 19.91
N ILE A 167 6.43 6.84 20.63
CA ILE A 167 5.04 7.10 20.21
C ILE A 167 4.20 7.46 21.44
#